data_AF-A0A2G2HJT3-F1
#
_entry.id   AF-A0A2G2HJT3-F1
#
_cell.length_a   1.000
_cell.length_b   1.000
_cell.length_c   1.000
_cell.angle_alpha   90.00
_cell.angle_beta   90.00
_cell.angle_gamma   90.00
#
_symmetry.space_group_name_H-M   'P 1'
#
loop_
_entity.id
_entity.type
_entity.pdbx_description
1 polymer ?
#
loop_
_entity_poly.entity_id
_entity_poly.type
_entity_poly.pdbx_seq_one_letter_code
_entity_poly.pdbx_strand_id
1 'polypeptide(L)'
;MNKSSKQLKIKKTPFFLFGLIIVFYSFNIRKEIEVGRYISTDKLQYITIKNKSMFEYNSYLYYSPYTIKEKRKKDINPNWCGSIGYWGNGKGFGKYSIKKDSLILEFDFSFSKISIERMDDKKNKTMSFHISDLEKLIK
;
A
#
# COMPACT_ATOMS: atom_id res chain seq x y z
N MET A 1 -37.73 52.25 -53.20
CA MET A 1 -37.22 52.94 -51.99
C MET A 1 -37.40 52.02 -50.78
N ASN A 2 -36.29 51.81 -50.06
CA ASN A 2 -36.10 51.25 -48.72
C ASN A 2 -37.34 51.04 -47.83
N LYS A 3 -37.46 49.86 -47.21
CA LYS A 3 -36.98 49.64 -45.82
C LYS A 3 -37.02 48.16 -45.41
N SER A 4 -35.91 47.76 -44.82
CA SER A 4 -35.64 46.50 -44.13
C SER A 4 -36.28 46.48 -42.74
N SER A 5 -36.74 45.32 -42.28
CA SER A 5 -36.65 44.96 -40.86
C SER A 5 -36.69 43.44 -40.60
N LYS A 6 -35.49 42.90 -40.33
CA LYS A 6 -35.14 41.95 -39.25
C LYS A 6 -35.96 40.65 -39.12
N GLN A 7 -35.44 39.59 -39.72
CA GLN A 7 -35.66 38.21 -39.28
C GLN A 7 -34.64 37.87 -38.17
N LEU A 8 -35.14 37.61 -36.96
CA LEU A 8 -34.36 37.17 -35.81
C LEU A 8 -33.84 35.74 -36.06
N LYS A 9 -32.55 35.58 -36.37
CA LYS A 9 -31.92 34.25 -36.43
C LYS A 9 -31.72 33.71 -35.02
N ILE A 10 -32.66 32.89 -34.56
CA ILE A 10 -32.48 32.06 -33.36
C ILE A 10 -31.48 30.96 -33.72
N LYS A 11 -30.21 31.13 -33.35
CA LYS A 11 -29.20 30.06 -33.39
C LYS A 11 -29.61 29.01 -32.35
N LYS A 12 -30.16 27.87 -32.81
CA LYS A 12 -30.23 26.65 -31.99
C LYS A 12 -28.81 26.17 -31.76
N THR A 13 -28.26 26.41 -30.57
CA THR A 13 -27.06 25.73 -30.10
C THR A 13 -27.38 24.24 -29.95
N PRO A 14 -26.60 23.32 -30.53
CA PRO A 14 -26.83 21.90 -30.30
C PRO A 14 -26.45 21.59 -28.85
N PHE A 15 -27.44 21.14 -28.08
CA PHE A 15 -27.35 20.67 -26.69
C PHE A 15 -26.62 19.31 -26.60
N PHE A 16 -25.59 19.11 -27.41
CA PHE A 16 -24.97 17.80 -27.68
C PHE A 16 -23.50 17.72 -27.23
N LEU A 17 -23.06 18.62 -26.34
CA LEU A 17 -21.69 18.60 -25.82
C LEU A 17 -21.55 18.30 -24.32
N PHE A 18 -22.65 18.19 -23.57
CA PHE A 18 -22.58 17.94 -22.12
C PHE A 18 -22.59 16.44 -21.75
N GLY A 19 -22.99 15.55 -22.66
CA GLY A 19 -23.03 14.11 -22.38
C GLY A 19 -21.68 13.38 -22.47
N LEU A 20 -20.66 14.00 -23.07
CA LEU A 20 -19.36 13.37 -23.34
C LEU A 20 -18.31 13.59 -22.23
N ILE A 21 -18.59 14.44 -21.25
CA ILE A 21 -17.62 14.77 -20.18
C ILE A 21 -17.66 13.76 -19.03
N ILE A 22 -18.74 13.01 -18.85
CA ILE A 22 -18.87 12.05 -17.73
C ILE A 22 -18.05 10.76 -17.98
N VAL A 23 -17.63 10.48 -19.21
CA VAL A 23 -16.93 9.23 -19.57
C VAL A 23 -15.42 9.28 -19.24
N PHE A 24 -14.82 10.46 -19.07
CA PHE A 24 -13.35 10.59 -18.92
C PHE A 24 -12.84 10.56 -17.47
N TYR A 25 -13.71 10.62 -16.46
CA TYR A 25 -13.27 10.71 -15.05
C TYR A 25 -13.20 9.40 -14.29
N SER A 26 -13.34 8.26 -14.95
CA SER A 26 -12.88 6.98 -14.40
C SER A 26 -11.36 6.86 -14.59
N PHE A 27 -10.62 7.85 -14.06
CA PHE A 27 -9.19 7.75 -13.80
C PHE A 27 -9.05 6.61 -12.78
N ASN A 28 -8.96 5.38 -13.27
CA ASN A 28 -8.51 4.23 -12.52
C ASN A 28 -7.05 4.49 -12.20
N ILE A 29 -6.78 5.35 -11.22
CA ILE A 29 -5.47 5.45 -10.57
C ILE A 29 -5.28 4.09 -9.92
N ARG A 30 -4.66 3.19 -10.68
CA ARG A 30 -4.17 1.93 -10.17
C ARG A 30 -3.10 2.34 -9.15
N LYS A 31 -3.41 2.25 -7.86
CA LYS A 31 -2.43 2.50 -6.80
C LYS A 31 -1.29 1.51 -7.00
N GLU A 32 -0.22 1.98 -7.61
CA GLU A 32 0.98 1.19 -7.82
C GLU A 32 1.84 1.32 -6.57
N ILE A 33 2.19 0.19 -5.95
CA ILE A 33 3.10 0.19 -4.81
C ILE A 33 4.52 0.30 -5.36
N GLU A 34 5.20 1.37 -4.97
CA GLU A 34 6.57 1.59 -5.43
C GLU A 34 7.53 0.58 -4.78
N VAL A 35 8.62 0.29 -5.47
CA VAL A 35 9.75 -0.46 -4.89
C VAL A 35 10.25 0.28 -3.64
N GLY A 36 10.48 -0.48 -2.56
CA GLY A 36 10.86 0.11 -1.29
C GLY A 36 10.47 -0.76 -0.11
N ARG A 37 10.81 -0.28 1.09
CA ARG A 37 10.45 -0.93 2.34
C ARG A 37 9.25 -0.21 2.95
N TYR A 38 8.29 -1.00 3.38
CA TYR A 38 7.07 -0.56 4.03
C TYR A 38 7.02 -1.16 5.43
N ILE A 39 6.36 -0.45 6.32
CA ILE A 39 6.14 -0.85 7.70
C ILE A 39 4.64 -0.72 8.03
N SER A 40 4.10 -1.69 8.76
CA SER A 40 2.73 -1.61 9.28
C SER A 40 2.57 -0.50 10.32
N THR A 41 1.33 -0.03 10.52
CA THR A 41 1.00 1.00 11.52
C THR A 41 1.47 0.65 12.95
N ASP A 42 1.39 -0.62 13.34
CA ASP A 42 1.88 -1.11 14.64
C ASP A 42 3.42 -1.22 14.72
N LYS A 43 4.11 -0.97 13.60
CA LYS A 43 5.55 -1.03 13.41
C LYS A 43 6.17 -2.40 13.65
N LEU A 44 5.38 -3.48 13.63
CA LEU A 44 5.85 -4.85 13.89
C LEU A 44 6.05 -5.68 12.63
N GLN A 45 5.56 -5.23 11.48
CA GLN A 45 5.63 -5.97 10.22
C GLN A 45 6.28 -5.12 9.14
N TYR A 46 7.18 -5.74 8.39
CA TYR A 46 8.01 -5.08 7.39
C TYR A 46 7.89 -5.83 6.08
N ILE A 47 7.54 -5.10 5.03
CA ILE A 47 7.38 -5.63 3.68
C ILE A 47 8.33 -4.86 2.78
N THR A 48 9.31 -5.55 2.20
CA THR A 48 10.19 -4.96 1.19
C THR A 48 9.71 -5.39 -0.18
N ILE A 49 9.14 -4.44 -0.93
CA ILE A 49 8.76 -4.59 -2.32
C ILE A 49 10.02 -4.48 -3.18
N LYS A 50 10.21 -5.46 -4.07
CA LYS A 50 11.32 -5.54 -5.00
C LYS A 50 10.81 -5.54 -6.43
N ASN A 51 11.73 -5.37 -7.37
CA ASN A 51 11.47 -5.52 -8.81
C ASN A 51 10.88 -6.90 -9.13
N LYS A 52 10.20 -7.00 -10.28
CA LYS A 52 9.61 -8.25 -10.81
C LYS A 52 8.56 -8.87 -9.89
N SER A 53 7.78 -8.03 -9.21
CA SER A 53 6.68 -8.43 -8.34
C SER A 53 7.09 -9.34 -7.18
N MET A 54 8.32 -9.19 -6.66
CA MET A 54 8.84 -9.98 -5.56
C MET A 54 8.77 -9.20 -4.24
N PHE A 55 8.64 -9.90 -3.12
CA PHE A 55 8.70 -9.28 -1.79
C PHE A 55 9.61 -10.04 -0.81
N GLU A 56 10.04 -9.34 0.24
CA GLU A 56 10.51 -9.93 1.49
C GLU A 56 9.65 -9.45 2.65
N TYR A 57 9.34 -10.34 3.58
CA TYR A 57 8.53 -10.08 4.75
C TYR A 57 9.30 -10.44 6.02
N ASN A 58 9.25 -9.56 7.02
CA ASN A 58 9.73 -9.83 8.37
C ASN A 58 8.71 -9.29 9.38
N SER A 59 8.50 -10.02 10.47
CA SER A 59 7.62 -9.60 11.55
C SER A 59 8.21 -9.90 12.92
N TYR A 60 7.75 -9.14 13.91
CA TYR A 60 8.21 -9.19 15.30
C TYR A 60 7.02 -9.45 16.24
N LEU A 61 7.30 -10.03 17.41
CA LEU A 61 6.25 -10.39 18.39
C LEU A 61 5.77 -9.17 19.19
N TYR A 62 6.71 -8.42 19.76
CA TYR A 62 6.40 -7.37 20.73
C TYR A 62 7.07 -6.04 20.39
N TYR A 63 8.34 -6.10 19.98
CA TYR A 63 9.15 -4.92 19.70
C TYR A 63 9.96 -5.12 18.43
N SER A 64 10.13 -4.02 17.72
CA SER A 64 10.93 -3.92 16.50
C SER A 64 11.91 -2.75 16.64
N PRO A 65 12.85 -2.59 15.71
CA PRO A 65 13.76 -1.45 15.71
C PRO A 65 13.06 -0.07 15.69
N TYR A 66 11.81 -0.01 15.23
CA TYR A 66 11.04 1.23 15.11
C TYR A 66 10.10 1.50 16.28
N THR A 67 9.73 0.48 17.07
CA THR A 67 8.99 0.69 18.33
C THR A 67 9.91 0.94 19.53
N ILE A 68 11.15 0.42 19.51
CA ILE A 68 12.06 0.54 20.65
C ILE A 68 12.61 1.96 20.85
N LYS A 69 12.72 2.77 19.79
CA LYS A 69 13.10 4.19 19.91
C LYS A 69 12.09 4.97 20.76
N GLU A 70 10.80 4.63 20.66
CA GLU A 70 9.74 5.27 21.45
C GLU A 70 9.73 4.79 22.89
N LYS A 71 9.98 3.49 23.12
CA LYS A 71 10.05 2.92 24.47
C LYS A 71 11.30 3.36 25.24
N ARG A 72 12.46 3.47 24.57
CA ARG A 72 13.69 4.01 25.16
C ARG A 72 13.56 5.46 25.66
N LYS A 73 12.78 6.33 25.00
CA LYS A 73 12.54 7.69 25.52
C LYS A 73 11.88 7.69 26.91
N LYS A 74 11.16 6.62 27.28
CA LYS A 74 10.50 6.49 28.58
C LYS A 74 11.35 5.76 29.63
N ASP A 75 12.25 4.87 29.20
CA ASP A 75 12.91 3.89 30.09
C ASP A 75 14.45 4.06 30.23
N ILE A 76 15.12 5.02 29.57
CA ILE A 76 16.60 5.06 29.60
C ILE A 76 17.13 5.49 30.99
N ASN A 77 17.74 4.52 31.66
CA ASN A 77 18.93 4.70 32.48
C ASN A 77 20.16 4.66 31.54
N PRO A 78 20.94 5.75 31.40
CA PRO A 78 21.94 5.93 30.32
C PRO A 78 23.16 4.99 30.36
N ASN A 79 23.29 4.12 31.35
CA ASN A 79 24.52 3.35 31.61
C ASN A 79 24.55 1.92 31.04
N TRP A 80 23.59 1.50 30.21
CA TRP A 80 23.57 0.13 29.65
C TRP A 80 24.01 0.09 28.17
N CYS A 81 25.30 -0.17 27.95
CA CYS A 81 25.84 -0.59 26.64
C CYS A 81 25.56 -2.07 26.38
N GLY A 82 24.31 -2.40 26.05
CA GLY A 82 23.88 -3.76 25.70
C GLY A 82 23.40 -3.90 24.25
N SER A 83 23.61 -5.08 23.66
CA SER A 83 23.01 -5.48 22.38
C SER A 83 21.51 -5.68 22.52
N ILE A 84 20.72 -5.14 21.59
CA ILE A 84 19.26 -5.33 21.56
C ILE A 84 18.93 -6.52 20.66
N GLY A 85 18.38 -7.58 21.26
CA GLY A 85 17.74 -8.66 20.52
C GLY A 85 16.26 -8.37 20.24
N TYR A 86 15.75 -8.81 19.09
CA TYR A 86 14.33 -8.73 18.75
C TYR A 86 13.78 -10.13 18.51
N TRP A 87 12.61 -10.42 19.07
CA TRP A 87 11.94 -11.69 18.85
C TRP A 87 11.17 -11.68 17.53
N GLY A 88 11.67 -12.47 16.56
CA GLY A 88 11.03 -12.67 15.27
C GLY A 88 9.74 -13.49 15.41
N ASN A 89 8.70 -13.06 14.70
CA ASN A 89 7.37 -13.69 14.67
C ASN A 89 7.09 -14.40 13.34
N GLY A 90 7.90 -14.10 12.33
CA GLY A 90 7.80 -14.72 11.02
C GLY A 90 8.65 -14.00 9.99
N LYS A 91 9.19 -14.77 9.04
CA LYS A 91 9.94 -14.27 7.89
C LYS A 91 9.52 -15.01 6.64
N GLY A 92 9.47 -14.35 5.50
CA GLY A 92 9.19 -15.02 4.23
C GLY A 92 9.49 -14.18 3.02
N PHE A 93 9.28 -14.77 1.85
CA PHE A 93 9.36 -14.10 0.57
C PHE A 93 8.41 -14.77 -0.42
N GLY A 94 8.23 -14.15 -1.56
CA GLY A 94 7.43 -14.69 -2.64
C GLY A 94 7.04 -13.61 -3.62
N LYS A 95 5.84 -13.76 -4.20
CA LYS A 95 5.29 -12.82 -5.16
C LYS A 95 4.20 -11.98 -4.53
N TYR A 96 4.07 -10.74 -5.01
CA TYR A 96 2.96 -9.89 -4.61
C TYR A 96 2.09 -9.51 -5.80
N SER A 97 0.84 -9.17 -5.50
CA SER A 97 -0.07 -8.52 -6.43
C SER A 97 -0.83 -7.41 -5.73
N ILE A 98 -1.32 -6.44 -6.49
CA ILE A 98 -2.19 -5.39 -5.99
C ILE A 98 -3.58 -5.64 -6.56
N LYS A 99 -4.58 -5.72 -5.67
CA LYS A 99 -5.99 -5.76 -6.05
C LYS A 99 -6.73 -4.69 -5.28
N LYS A 100 -7.32 -3.74 -6.01
CA LYS A 100 -7.99 -2.55 -5.45
C LYS A 100 -7.00 -1.77 -4.55
N ASP A 101 -7.24 -1.76 -3.25
CA ASP A 101 -6.44 -1.06 -2.22
C ASP A 101 -5.63 -2.00 -1.33
N SER A 102 -5.53 -3.28 -1.73
CA SER A 102 -4.84 -4.31 -0.95
C SER A 102 -3.61 -4.82 -1.66
N LEU A 103 -2.51 -4.89 -0.91
CA LEU A 103 -1.31 -5.62 -1.24
C LEU A 103 -1.50 -7.07 -0.80
N ILE A 104 -1.45 -8.00 -1.75
CA ILE A 104 -1.57 -9.44 -1.49
C ILE A 104 -0.19 -10.06 -1.64
N LEU A 105 0.28 -10.71 -0.58
CA LEU A 105 1.54 -11.43 -0.52
C LEU A 105 1.28 -12.93 -0.63
N GLU A 106 1.85 -13.57 -1.64
CA GLU A 106 1.81 -15.02 -1.83
C GLU A 106 3.16 -15.62 -1.45
N PHE A 107 3.20 -16.37 -0.35
CA PHE A 107 4.44 -16.84 0.25
C PHE A 107 4.97 -18.14 -0.39
N ASP A 108 6.26 -18.15 -0.69
CA ASP A 108 6.99 -19.39 -0.98
C ASP A 108 7.43 -20.07 0.32
N PHE A 109 6.70 -21.10 0.72
CA PHE A 109 6.93 -21.85 1.95
C PHE A 109 8.20 -22.69 1.95
N SER A 110 8.81 -22.94 0.78
CA SER A 110 10.07 -23.68 0.70
C SER A 110 11.19 -22.98 1.48
N PHE A 111 11.03 -21.67 1.70
CA PHE A 111 12.04 -20.82 2.34
C PHE A 111 11.46 -19.85 3.39
N SER A 112 10.14 -19.85 3.58
CA SER A 112 9.47 -18.98 4.54
C SER A 112 9.32 -19.66 5.90
N LYS A 113 9.64 -18.92 6.97
CA LYS A 113 9.46 -19.30 8.39
C LYS A 113 8.28 -18.54 8.98
N ILE A 114 7.11 -18.61 8.35
CA ILE A 114 5.89 -17.95 8.82
C ILE A 114 4.82 -19.01 9.11
N SER A 115 4.07 -18.85 10.20
CA SER A 115 2.98 -19.79 10.52
C SER A 115 1.83 -19.64 9.51
N ILE A 116 1.34 -20.77 8.99
CA ILE A 116 0.15 -20.84 8.12
C ILE A 116 -1.09 -20.26 8.83
N GLU A 117 -1.15 -20.36 10.16
CA GLU A 117 -2.28 -19.86 10.94
C GLU A 117 -2.45 -18.35 10.86
N ARG A 118 -1.40 -17.62 10.47
CA ARG A 118 -1.42 -16.16 10.30
C ARG A 118 -1.91 -15.73 8.91
N MET A 119 -2.23 -16.67 8.03
CA MET A 119 -2.59 -16.39 6.65
C MET A 119 -4.09 -16.23 6.51
N ASP A 120 -4.50 -15.25 5.71
CA ASP A 120 -5.90 -15.02 5.37
C ASP A 120 -6.45 -16.19 4.54
N ASP A 121 -5.62 -16.69 3.61
CA ASP A 121 -5.89 -17.90 2.84
C ASP A 121 -4.75 -18.91 3.03
N LYS A 122 -5.02 -19.91 3.86
CA LYS A 122 -4.08 -21.00 4.18
C LYS A 122 -3.76 -21.88 2.97
N LYS A 123 -4.73 -22.07 2.07
CA LYS A 123 -4.59 -22.94 0.90
C LYS A 123 -3.68 -22.28 -0.13
N ASN A 124 -3.93 -21.02 -0.41
CA ASN A 124 -3.16 -20.23 -1.37
C ASN A 124 -1.95 -19.53 -0.72
N LYS A 125 -1.75 -19.72 0.58
CA LYS A 125 -0.57 -19.24 1.31
C LYS A 125 -0.43 -17.72 1.23
N THR A 126 -1.55 -17.01 1.37
CA THR A 126 -1.60 -15.56 1.17
C THR A 126 -1.88 -14.76 2.43
N MET A 127 -1.32 -13.57 2.47
CA MET A 127 -1.61 -12.54 3.47
C MET A 127 -1.90 -11.23 2.74
N SER A 128 -2.89 -10.49 3.22
CA SER A 128 -3.32 -9.23 2.64
C SER A 128 -3.08 -8.07 3.60
N PHE A 129 -2.73 -6.93 3.01
CA PHE A 129 -2.52 -5.67 3.71
C PHE A 129 -3.29 -4.59 3.01
N HIS A 130 -4.05 -3.78 3.75
CA HIS A 130 -4.51 -2.51 3.22
C HIS A 130 -3.31 -1.60 3.00
N ILE A 131 -3.18 -1.04 1.79
CA ILE A 131 -2.05 -0.18 1.45
C ILE A 131 -2.04 1.09 2.32
N SER A 132 -3.22 1.55 2.78
CA SER A 132 -3.33 2.67 3.73
C SER A 132 -2.68 2.42 5.08
N ASP A 133 -2.50 1.16 5.46
CA ASP A 133 -1.97 0.76 6.76
C ASP A 133 -0.46 0.52 6.70
N LEU A 134 0.14 0.85 5.55
CA LEU A 134 1.56 0.70 5.26
C LEU A 134 2.19 2.07 5.06
N GLU A 135 3.19 2.38 5.88
CA GLU A 135 4.04 3.56 5.72
C GLU A 135 5.29 3.18 4.94
N LYS A 136 5.63 3.94 3.89
CA LYS A 136 6.88 3.74 3.16
C LYS A 136 8.03 4.34 3.96
N LEU A 137 9.02 3.52 4.30
CA LEU A 137 10.23 3.98 4.96
C LEU A 137 11.14 4.67 3.95
N ILE A 138 11.32 5.98 4.13
CA ILE A 138 12.27 6.79 3.36
C ILE A 138 13.67 6.54 3.95
N LYS A 139 14.63 6.21 3.08
CA LYS A 139 16.04 6.07 3.44
C LYS A 139 16.76 7.41 3.33
#